data_AF-A0A2V2F5N7-F1
#
_entry.id   AF-A0A2V2F5N7-F1
#
_cell.length_a   1.000
_cell.length_b   1.000
_cell.length_c   1.000
_cell.angle_alpha   90.00
_cell.angle_beta   90.00
_cell.angle_gamma   90.00
#
_symmetry.space_group_name_H-M   'P 1'
#
loop_
_entity.id
_entity.type
_entity.pdbx_description
1 polymer ?
#
loop_
_entity_poly.entity_id
_entity_poly.type
_entity_poly.pdbx_seq_one_letter_code
_entity_poly.pdbx_strand_id
1 'polypeptide(L)'
;MEVKRIVHGDIKAYFKVLTDSLLSDYNAAMQAEYTSDVLKSGLTYQKKLRNSFGNEGTVSVSIDRFEENHYAASFKSAQGINQLSYDLEPLDNQQFEVTYKEDFFSESKSKSLNYSIMSKLYKRSSKKKMNLMLDAIEKMIQE
;
A
#
# COMPACT_ATOMS: atom_id res chain seq x y z
N MET A 1 7.58 8.90 2.56
CA MET A 1 6.65 9.55 3.53
C MET A 1 6.26 8.50 4.55
N GLU A 2 6.14 8.86 5.84
CA GLU A 2 5.90 7.89 6.91
C GLU A 2 4.78 8.35 7.86
N VAL A 3 3.95 7.40 8.29
CA VAL A 3 2.94 7.57 9.34
C VAL A 3 3.07 6.41 10.33
N LYS A 4 3.16 6.74 11.61
CA LYS A 4 3.14 5.81 12.74
C LYS A 4 1.87 6.01 13.54
N ARG A 5 1.19 4.92 13.91
CA ARG A 5 -0.06 4.94 14.67
C ARG A 5 -0.12 3.74 15.61
N ILE A 6 -0.59 3.96 16.83
CA ILE A 6 -1.07 2.87 17.69
C ILE A 6 -2.47 2.51 17.20
N VAL A 7 -2.70 1.22 16.99
CA VAL A 7 -3.97 0.63 16.58
C VAL A 7 -4.43 -0.31 17.69
N HIS A 8 -5.71 -0.26 18.02
CA HIS A 8 -6.31 -1.15 19.01
C HIS A 8 -6.98 -2.32 18.30
N GLY A 9 -6.59 -3.54 18.63
CA GLY A 9 -7.13 -4.77 18.06
C GLY A 9 -6.07 -5.85 17.87
N ASP A 10 -6.46 -6.92 17.19
CA ASP A 10 -5.58 -8.03 16.86
C ASP A 10 -4.73 -7.70 15.61
N ILE A 11 -3.41 -7.76 15.78
CA ILE A 11 -2.43 -7.58 14.70
C ILE A 11 -2.64 -8.58 13.55
N LYS A 12 -3.09 -9.80 13.86
CA LYS A 12 -3.38 -10.83 12.84
C LYS A 12 -4.62 -10.47 12.03
N ALA A 13 -5.66 -9.96 12.67
CA ALA A 13 -6.84 -9.45 11.99
C ALA A 13 -6.47 -8.28 11.05
N TYR A 14 -5.60 -7.37 11.52
CA TYR A 14 -5.10 -6.26 10.69
C TYR A 14 -4.34 -6.75 9.46
N PHE A 15 -3.39 -7.66 9.66
CA PHE A 15 -2.62 -8.24 8.57
C PHE A 15 -3.50 -9.04 7.60
N LYS A 16 -4.58 -9.66 8.10
CA LYS A 16 -5.59 -10.31 7.26
C LYS A 16 -6.31 -9.31 6.35
N VAL A 17 -6.69 -8.13 6.83
CA VAL A 17 -7.31 -7.09 5.98
C VAL A 17 -6.36 -6.68 4.84
N LEU A 18 -5.07 -6.51 5.14
CA LEU A 18 -4.05 -6.24 4.10
C LEU A 18 -3.96 -7.38 3.08
N THR A 19 -3.96 -8.62 3.58
CA THR A 19 -3.90 -9.84 2.76
C THR A 19 -5.12 -9.98 1.86
N ASP A 20 -6.32 -9.78 2.39
CA ASP A 20 -7.58 -9.86 1.64
C ASP A 20 -7.64 -8.78 0.55
N SER A 21 -7.21 -7.55 0.88
CA SER A 21 -7.12 -6.45 -0.09
C SER A 21 -6.14 -6.76 -1.23
N LEU A 22 -4.98 -7.35 -0.90
CA LEU A 22 -3.97 -7.73 -1.89
C LEU A 22 -4.45 -8.91 -2.76
N LEU A 23 -5.09 -9.91 -2.16
CA LEU A 23 -5.68 -11.04 -2.88
C LEU A 23 -6.77 -10.59 -3.86
N SER A 24 -7.62 -9.65 -3.43
CA SER A 24 -8.65 -9.05 -4.29
C SER A 24 -8.04 -8.34 -5.51
N ASP A 25 -6.97 -7.56 -5.30
CA ASP A 25 -6.25 -6.88 -6.39
C ASP A 25 -5.60 -7.89 -7.36
N TYR A 26 -4.98 -8.95 -6.82
CA TYR A 26 -4.38 -10.01 -7.62
C TYR A 26 -5.43 -10.77 -8.44
N ASN A 27 -6.52 -11.21 -7.82
CA ASN A 27 -7.60 -11.94 -8.50
C ASN A 27 -8.24 -11.09 -9.60
N ALA A 28 -8.45 -9.80 -9.35
CA ALA A 28 -8.95 -8.86 -10.36
C ALA A 28 -7.98 -8.72 -11.55
N ALA A 29 -6.67 -8.66 -11.29
CA ALA A 29 -5.65 -8.58 -12.33
C ALA A 29 -5.56 -9.87 -13.16
N MET A 30 -5.67 -11.02 -12.51
CA MET A 30 -5.60 -12.34 -13.15
C MET A 30 -6.92 -12.77 -13.77
N GLN A 31 -8.04 -12.09 -13.47
CA GLN A 31 -9.39 -12.46 -13.87
C GLN A 31 -9.74 -13.90 -13.49
N ALA A 32 -9.28 -14.33 -12.31
CA ALA A 32 -9.45 -15.67 -11.78
C ALA A 32 -9.45 -15.63 -10.25
N GLU A 33 -10.02 -16.66 -9.62
CA GLU A 33 -10.09 -16.79 -8.16
C GLU A 33 -8.94 -17.65 -7.64
N TYR A 34 -8.04 -17.02 -6.88
CA TYR A 34 -6.98 -17.68 -6.13
C TYR A 34 -7.21 -17.52 -4.62
N THR A 35 -6.54 -18.37 -3.84
CA THR A 35 -6.40 -18.26 -2.39
C THR A 35 -5.17 -17.43 -2.02
N SER A 36 -5.06 -17.01 -0.76
CA SER A 36 -3.92 -16.23 -0.26
C SER A 36 -2.56 -16.94 -0.36
N ASP A 37 -2.53 -18.26 -0.59
CA ASP A 37 -1.31 -19.05 -0.73
C ASP A 37 -0.43 -18.62 -1.92
N VAL A 38 -1.02 -17.93 -2.90
CA VAL A 38 -0.27 -17.38 -4.04
C VAL A 38 0.54 -16.15 -3.65
N LEU A 39 0.18 -15.46 -2.57
CA LEU A 39 0.81 -14.23 -2.12
C LEU A 39 2.12 -14.55 -1.40
N LYS A 40 3.23 -14.14 -2.00
CA LYS A 40 4.58 -14.35 -1.47
C LYS A 40 5.53 -13.27 -1.97
N SER A 41 6.59 -13.04 -1.22
CA SER A 41 7.71 -12.19 -1.65
C SER A 41 8.21 -12.64 -3.04
N GLY A 42 8.43 -11.68 -3.93
CA GLY A 42 8.82 -11.90 -5.32
C GLY A 42 7.67 -12.18 -6.29
N LEU A 43 6.41 -12.28 -5.83
CA LEU A 43 5.26 -12.34 -6.74
C LEU A 43 5.16 -11.03 -7.53
N THR A 44 5.03 -11.15 -8.85
CA THR A 44 4.80 -9.99 -9.73
C THR A 44 3.59 -10.23 -10.62
N TYR A 45 2.80 -9.18 -10.84
CA TYR A 45 1.67 -9.22 -11.77
C TYR A 45 1.45 -7.84 -12.39
N GLN A 46 0.63 -7.77 -13.43
CA GLN A 46 0.30 -6.52 -14.10
C GLN A 46 -1.18 -6.21 -13.94
N LYS A 47 -1.50 -4.95 -13.69
CA LYS A 47 -2.87 -4.45 -13.68
C LYS A 47 -3.01 -3.21 -14.54
N LYS A 48 -4.22 -3.00 -15.04
CA LYS A 48 -4.59 -1.79 -15.77
C LYS A 48 -5.16 -0.79 -14.79
N LEU A 49 -4.62 0.42 -14.76
CA LEU A 49 -5.17 1.54 -14.01
C LEU A 49 -5.60 2.64 -14.96
N ARG A 50 -6.80 3.18 -14.72
CA ARG A 50 -7.29 4.38 -15.41
C ARG A 50 -6.97 5.60 -14.57
N ASN A 51 -6.34 6.61 -15.17
CA ASN A 51 -6.10 7.87 -14.48
C ASN A 51 -7.34 8.79 -14.53
N SER A 52 -7.29 9.92 -13.81
CA SER A 52 -8.39 10.88 -13.72
C SER A 52 -8.79 11.53 -15.06
N PHE A 53 -7.94 11.42 -16.09
CA PHE A 53 -8.22 11.92 -17.45
C PHE A 53 -8.77 10.83 -18.38
N GLY A 54 -9.07 9.64 -17.84
CA GLY A 54 -9.65 8.53 -18.59
C GLY A 54 -8.62 7.67 -19.33
N ASN A 55 -7.33 8.00 -19.28
CA ASN A 55 -6.28 7.22 -19.93
C ASN A 55 -5.95 5.96 -19.12
N GLU A 56 -5.84 4.84 -19.80
CA GLU A 56 -5.44 3.55 -19.22
C GLU A 56 -3.93 3.37 -19.32
N GLY A 57 -3.31 2.89 -18.25
CA GLY A 57 -1.89 2.54 -18.21
C GLY A 57 -1.67 1.21 -17.50
N THR A 58 -0.68 0.46 -17.97
CA THR A 58 -0.23 -0.77 -17.31
C THR A 58 0.68 -0.43 -16.13
N VAL A 59 0.37 -1.02 -14.98
CA VAL A 59 1.20 -0.96 -13.77
C VAL A 59 1.68 -2.36 -13.46
N SER A 60 2.99 -2.53 -13.31
CA SER A 60 3.58 -3.76 -12.79
C SER A 60 3.64 -3.66 -11.27
N VAL A 61 3.02 -4.63 -10.59
CA VAL A 61 3.05 -4.77 -9.14
C VAL A 61 4.07 -5.83 -8.78
N SER A 62 4.88 -5.57 -7.76
CA SER A 62 5.81 -6.50 -7.14
C SER A 62 5.53 -6.56 -5.64
N ILE A 63 5.34 -7.76 -5.11
CA ILE A 63 5.32 -7.99 -3.66
C ILE A 63 6.78 -8.13 -3.22
N ASP A 64 7.32 -7.09 -2.60
CA ASP A 64 8.75 -7.02 -2.26
C ASP A 64 9.04 -7.75 -0.94
N ARG A 65 8.10 -7.69 0.00
CA ARG A 65 8.14 -8.41 1.28
C ARG A 65 6.74 -8.83 1.68
N PHE A 66 6.56 -10.09 2.05
CA PHE A 66 5.31 -10.62 2.57
C PHE A 66 5.60 -11.73 3.57
N GLU A 67 5.65 -11.35 4.83
CA GLU A 67 5.88 -12.23 5.97
C GLU A 67 5.05 -11.75 7.16
N GLU A 68 5.05 -12.49 8.27
CA GLU A 68 4.25 -12.14 9.44
C GLU A 68 4.52 -10.69 9.86
N ASN A 69 3.45 -9.89 9.95
CA ASN A 69 3.48 -8.48 10.37
C ASN A 69 4.27 -7.52 9.45
N HIS A 70 4.74 -7.98 8.28
CA HIS A 70 5.48 -7.16 7.34
C HIS A 70 4.99 -7.34 5.90
N TYR A 71 4.57 -6.25 5.28
CA TYR A 71 4.14 -6.21 3.89
C TYR A 71 4.78 -5.02 3.17
N ALA A 72 5.41 -5.25 2.03
CA ALA A 72 5.91 -4.20 1.15
C ALA A 72 5.63 -4.53 -0.31
N ALA A 73 5.32 -3.50 -1.09
CA ALA A 73 5.04 -3.65 -2.51
C ALA A 73 5.51 -2.44 -3.34
N SER A 74 5.88 -2.72 -4.58
CA SER A 74 6.28 -1.73 -5.58
C SER A 74 5.31 -1.71 -6.76
N PHE A 75 4.94 -0.52 -7.20
CA PHE A 75 4.05 -0.23 -8.32
C PHE A 75 4.82 0.56 -9.36
N LYS A 76 5.25 -0.11 -10.44
CA LYS A 76 5.99 0.49 -11.54
C LYS A 76 5.07 0.88 -12.68
N SER A 77 5.13 2.13 -13.09
CA SER A 77 4.42 2.69 -14.25
C SER A 77 5.38 3.49 -15.14
N ALA A 78 4.89 3.99 -16.28
CA ALA A 78 5.64 4.91 -17.13
C ALA A 78 6.03 6.24 -16.44
N GLN A 79 5.42 6.57 -15.30
CA GLN A 79 5.67 7.82 -14.57
C GLN A 79 6.74 7.66 -13.47
N GLY A 80 7.04 6.43 -13.07
CA GLY A 80 7.91 6.12 -11.94
C GLY A 80 7.45 4.89 -11.16
N ILE A 81 8.11 4.67 -10.04
CA ILE A 81 7.89 3.59 -9.10
C ILE A 81 7.33 4.19 -7.80
N ASN A 82 6.15 3.75 -7.39
CA ASN A 82 5.62 4.01 -6.05
C ASN A 82 5.88 2.76 -5.20
N GLN A 83 6.47 2.91 -4.03
CA GLN A 83 6.70 1.83 -3.08
C GLN A 83 5.91 2.11 -1.82
N LEU A 84 5.32 1.08 -1.23
CA LEU A 84 4.68 1.16 0.07
C LEU A 84 5.16 0.04 0.99
N SER A 85 5.09 0.28 2.30
CA SER A 85 5.32 -0.76 3.31
C SER A 85 4.44 -0.57 4.53
N TYR A 86 4.09 -1.69 5.16
CA TYR A 86 3.49 -1.81 6.48
C TYR A 86 4.41 -2.66 7.34
N ASP A 87 4.83 -2.12 8.47
CA ASP A 87 5.50 -2.84 9.53
C ASP A 87 4.61 -2.76 10.78
N LEU A 88 4.18 -3.92 11.30
CA LEU A 88 3.28 -4.03 12.44
C LEU A 88 4.09 -4.55 13.65
N GLU A 89 4.16 -3.77 14.72
CA GLU A 89 4.93 -4.10 15.92
C GLU A 89 3.99 -4.28 17.12
N PRO A 90 3.90 -5.48 17.71
CA PRO A 90 3.05 -5.69 18.88
C PRO A 90 3.54 -4.86 20.07
N LEU A 91 2.63 -4.18 20.75
CA LEU A 91 2.91 -3.43 21.99
C LEU A 91 2.40 -4.21 23.20
N ASP A 92 1.19 -4.75 23.10
CA ASP A 92 0.57 -5.67 24.07
C ASP A 92 -0.47 -6.57 23.38
N ASN A 93 -1.31 -7.26 24.16
CA ASN A 93 -2.32 -8.20 23.63
C ASN A 93 -3.53 -7.53 22.95
N GLN A 94 -3.66 -6.20 23.02
CA GLN A 94 -4.78 -5.44 22.50
C GLN A 94 -4.34 -4.25 21.62
N GLN A 95 -3.03 -4.00 21.52
CA GLN A 95 -2.49 -2.86 20.80
C GLN A 95 -1.19 -3.21 20.07
N PHE A 96 -1.00 -2.58 18.93
CA PHE A 96 0.23 -2.66 18.14
C PHE A 96 0.50 -1.32 17.46
N GLU A 97 1.75 -1.04 17.15
CA GLU A 97 2.14 0.09 16.31
C GLU A 97 2.10 -0.35 14.83
N VAL A 98 1.49 0.47 13.99
CA VAL A 98 1.58 0.38 12.53
C VAL A 98 2.48 1.48 12.03
N THR A 99 3.58 1.10 11.38
CA THR A 99 4.40 2.00 10.57
C THR A 99 4.06 1.81 9.09
N TYR A 100 3.39 2.81 8.51
CA TYR A 100 3.11 2.87 7.07
C TYR A 100 4.08 3.82 6.36
N LYS A 101 4.72 3.36 5.29
CA LYS A 101 5.62 4.17 4.45
C LYS A 101 5.17 4.17 3.00
N GLU A 102 5.33 5.31 2.32
CA GLU A 102 5.15 5.47 0.88
C GLU A 102 6.28 6.31 0.28
N ASP A 103 6.98 5.80 -0.71
CA ASP A 103 8.02 6.53 -1.45
C ASP A 103 7.76 6.50 -2.95
N PHE A 104 8.24 7.53 -3.65
CA PHE A 104 8.05 7.66 -5.09
C PHE A 104 9.36 8.05 -5.78
N PHE A 105 9.70 7.28 -6.81
CA PHE A 105 10.91 7.46 -7.61
C PHE A 105 10.51 7.69 -9.07
N SER A 106 10.97 8.78 -9.69
CA SER A 106 10.73 9.04 -11.13
C SER A 106 12.03 9.13 -11.92
N GLU A 107 12.01 8.66 -13.17
CA GLU A 107 13.18 8.66 -14.07
C GLU A 107 13.51 10.05 -14.66
N SER A 108 12.60 11.03 -14.53
CA SER A 108 12.72 12.36 -15.17
C SER A 108 13.03 13.46 -14.15
N LYS A 109 14.23 14.06 -14.24
CA LYS A 109 14.61 15.25 -13.46
C LYS A 109 13.69 16.46 -13.71
N SER A 110 13.04 16.59 -14.88
CA SER A 110 12.20 17.75 -15.22
C SER A 110 10.77 17.69 -14.67
N LYS A 111 10.23 16.51 -14.37
CA LYS A 111 8.93 16.36 -13.66
C LYS A 111 9.04 16.55 -12.14
N SER A 112 10.26 16.61 -11.60
CA SER A 112 10.53 16.76 -10.16
C SER A 112 10.25 18.17 -9.61
N LEU A 113 10.40 19.22 -10.43
CA LEU A 113 10.24 20.62 -10.02
C LEU A 113 8.78 21.02 -9.76
N ASN A 114 7.84 20.54 -10.58
CA ASN A 114 6.41 20.68 -10.31
C ASN A 114 5.96 19.86 -9.08
N TYR A 115 6.68 18.78 -8.77
CA TYR A 115 6.42 17.96 -7.59
C TYR A 115 6.94 18.61 -6.31
N SER A 116 8.01 19.42 -6.34
CA SER A 116 8.60 20.04 -5.14
C SER A 116 7.64 21.02 -4.42
N ILE A 117 6.92 21.86 -5.17
CA ILE A 117 5.93 22.79 -4.61
C ILE A 117 4.61 22.08 -4.27
N MET A 118 4.16 21.13 -5.12
CA MET A 118 3.03 20.25 -4.78
C MET A 118 3.34 19.33 -3.60
N SER A 119 4.60 19.02 -3.31
CA SER A 119 4.98 18.04 -2.30
C SER A 119 4.53 18.44 -0.90
N LYS A 120 4.48 19.72 -0.53
CA LYS A 120 4.06 20.11 0.83
C LYS A 120 2.55 20.00 1.05
N LEU A 121 1.75 20.38 0.05
CA LEU A 121 0.28 20.23 0.09
C LEU A 121 -0.14 18.77 -0.12
N TYR A 122 0.50 18.09 -1.08
CA TYR A 122 0.38 16.65 -1.31
C TYR A 122 0.82 15.87 -0.07
N LYS A 123 1.92 16.22 0.61
CA LYS A 123 2.31 15.54 1.86
C LYS A 123 1.26 15.68 2.96
N ARG A 124 0.62 16.85 3.11
CA ARG A 124 -0.44 17.03 4.11
C ARG A 124 -1.73 16.29 3.73
N SER A 125 -2.18 16.39 2.49
CA SER A 125 -3.38 15.68 2.02
C SER A 125 -3.16 14.17 1.95
N SER A 126 -1.99 13.72 1.52
CA SER A 126 -1.60 12.31 1.50
C SER A 126 -1.41 11.77 2.92
N LYS A 127 -0.78 12.50 3.85
CA LYS A 127 -0.75 12.09 5.27
C LYS A 127 -2.16 12.00 5.86
N LYS A 128 -3.07 12.94 5.55
CA LYS A 128 -4.47 12.84 5.97
C LYS A 128 -5.15 11.61 5.37
N LYS A 129 -4.95 11.34 4.08
CA LYS A 129 -5.48 10.17 3.37
C LYS A 129 -4.94 8.86 3.97
N MET A 130 -3.65 8.80 4.29
CA MET A 130 -3.02 7.66 4.96
C MET A 130 -3.68 7.43 6.32
N ASN A 131 -3.83 8.48 7.15
CA ASN A 131 -4.51 8.34 8.44
C ASN A 131 -5.94 7.83 8.26
N LEU A 132 -6.72 8.39 7.33
CA LEU A 132 -8.08 7.90 7.06
C LEU A 132 -8.13 6.44 6.61
N MET A 133 -7.15 5.99 5.82
CA MET A 133 -7.02 4.60 5.42
C MET A 133 -6.68 3.70 6.61
N LEU A 134 -5.71 4.08 7.44
CA LEU A 134 -5.35 3.34 8.65
C LEU A 134 -6.52 3.28 9.64
N ASP A 135 -7.24 4.40 9.83
CA ASP A 135 -8.46 4.48 10.66
C ASP A 135 -9.55 3.55 10.10
N ALA A 136 -9.70 3.44 8.77
CA ALA A 136 -10.67 2.54 8.14
C ALA A 136 -10.31 1.07 8.37
N ILE A 137 -9.04 0.70 8.29
CA ILE A 137 -8.59 -0.68 8.57
C ILE A 137 -8.79 -1.00 10.06
N GLU A 138 -8.44 -0.08 10.97
CA GLU A 138 -8.69 -0.24 12.41
C GLU A 138 -10.18 -0.48 12.70
N LYS A 139 -11.06 0.29 12.05
CA LYS A 139 -12.51 0.11 12.17
C LYS A 139 -12.97 -1.27 11.68
N MET A 140 -12.41 -1.79 10.59
CA MET A 140 -12.76 -3.12 10.06
C MET A 140 -12.39 -4.28 10.99
N ILE A 141 -11.38 -4.11 11.84
CA ILE A 141 -10.94 -5.18 12.77
C ILE A 141 -11.58 -5.07 14.17
N GLN A 142 -12.35 -4.00 14.41
CA GLN A 142 -13.10 -3.77 15.65
C GLN A 142 -14.59 -4.09 15.52
N GLU A 143 -15.08 -4.26 14.29
CA GLU A 143 -16.44 -4.73 13.94
C GLU A 143 -16.54 -6.26 13.93
#